data_AF-A0A411D2D1-F1
#
_entry.id   AF-A0A411D2D1-F1
#
_cell.length_a   1.000
_cell.length_b   1.000
_cell.length_c   1.000
_cell.angle_alpha   90.00
_cell.angle_beta   90.00
_cell.angle_gamma   90.00
#
_symmetry.space_group_name_H-M   'P 1'
#
loop_
_entity.id
_entity.type
_entity.pdbx_description
1 polymer ?
#
loop_
_entity_poly.entity_id
_entity_poly.type
_entity_poly.pdbx_seq_one_letter_code
_entity_poly.pdbx_strand_id
1 'polypeptide(L)'
;PHKGVNPDEIVAIGAAIQAGVLQGDVKDVLLLDVTPLSLGIETLGGVFTRIIDRNTTIPTKKSQVFSTAEDNQNAVTIRVFQGEREMAADNKMLGQFDLMGIPPAPRGMPQIEVTFDIDANGIVNVSAKDKATGKEQQIRIQASGGLSEADIEKMVKDAEVNAAEDKKRREAVDAKNHADGLVHSTEKALAEHGSKIADTERRAIEDAVSDLKEALKGDDAEAIKAKTNTLAQAS
;
A
#
# COMPACT_ATOMS: atom_id res chain seq x y z
N PRO A 1 -21.87 5.08 23.86
CA PRO A 1 -21.26 5.67 22.65
C PRO A 1 -20.81 7.11 22.93
N HIS A 2 -19.52 7.39 22.76
CA HIS A 2 -18.98 8.75 22.88
C HIS A 2 -19.38 9.56 21.64
N LYS A 3 -20.04 10.71 21.83
CA LYS A 3 -20.60 11.52 20.71
C LYS A 3 -19.65 12.59 20.17
N GLY A 4 -18.50 12.81 20.80
CA GLY A 4 -17.52 13.84 20.41
C GLY A 4 -16.50 13.38 19.36
N VAL A 5 -16.75 12.28 18.65
CA VAL A 5 -15.81 11.70 17.68
C VAL A 5 -16.55 11.52 16.36
N ASN A 6 -15.97 12.01 15.27
CA ASN A 6 -16.49 11.80 13.92
C ASN A 6 -16.13 10.37 13.46
N PRO A 7 -17.10 9.47 13.22
CA PRO A 7 -16.82 8.09 12.81
C PRO A 7 -16.17 8.00 11.43
N ASP A 8 -16.36 8.99 10.56
CA ASP A 8 -15.89 8.96 9.17
C ASP A 8 -14.42 9.43 9.05
N GLU A 9 -13.95 10.26 9.99
CA GLU A 9 -12.64 10.92 9.89
C GLU A 9 -11.62 10.42 10.92
N ILE A 10 -12.09 9.81 12.02
CA ILE A 10 -11.21 9.52 13.18
C ILE A 10 -10.03 8.61 12.84
N VAL A 11 -10.23 7.64 11.93
CA VAL A 11 -9.16 6.74 11.49
C VAL A 11 -8.09 7.50 10.70
N ALA A 12 -8.50 8.39 9.78
CA ALA A 12 -7.57 9.18 8.98
C ALA A 12 -6.78 10.16 9.85
N ILE A 13 -7.42 10.78 10.84
CA ILE A 13 -6.77 11.66 11.82
C ILE A 13 -5.74 10.87 12.64
N GLY A 14 -6.10 9.68 13.12
CA GLY A 14 -5.18 8.80 13.85
C GLY A 14 -3.95 8.41 13.03
N ALA A 15 -4.13 8.08 11.75
CA ALA A 15 -3.04 7.79 10.83
C ALA A 15 -2.11 9.00 10.61
N ALA A 16 -2.66 10.20 10.48
CA ALA A 16 -1.87 11.43 10.35
C ALA A 16 -1.04 11.72 11.62
N ILE A 17 -1.60 11.51 12.81
CA ILE A 17 -0.88 11.63 14.08
C ILE A 17 0.27 10.62 14.13
N GLN A 18 0.03 9.36 13.75
CA GLN A 18 1.07 8.33 13.71
C GLN A 18 2.21 8.70 12.74
N ALA A 19 1.89 9.28 11.58
CA ALA A 19 2.91 9.80 10.66
C ALA A 19 3.75 10.92 11.29
N GLY A 20 3.12 11.85 12.01
CA GLY A 20 3.80 12.90 12.76
C GLY A 20 4.70 12.38 13.88
N VAL A 21 4.33 11.27 14.53
CA VAL A 21 5.18 10.57 15.52
C VAL A 21 6.40 9.95 14.84
N LEU A 22 6.22 9.28 13.69
CA LEU A 22 7.32 8.69 12.92
C LEU A 22 8.31 9.74 12.39
N GLN A 23 7.83 10.94 12.05
CA GLN A 23 8.67 12.06 11.63
C GLN A 23 9.33 12.81 12.80
N GLY A 24 8.83 12.62 14.03
CA GLY A 24 9.33 13.27 15.25
C GLY A 24 8.71 14.65 15.55
N ASP A 25 7.73 15.07 14.76
CA ASP A 25 6.99 16.33 14.95
C ASP A 25 6.01 16.26 16.14
N VAL A 26 5.47 15.06 16.41
CA VAL A 26 4.63 14.78 17.57
C VAL A 26 5.47 14.08 18.64
N LYS A 27 5.62 14.72 19.79
CA LYS A 27 6.37 14.20 20.95
C LYS A 27 5.41 13.70 22.03
N ASP A 28 5.92 12.88 22.94
CA ASP A 28 5.22 12.37 24.12
C ASP A 28 4.01 11.46 23.83
N VAL A 29 3.97 10.85 22.64
CA VAL A 29 3.00 9.81 22.28
C VAL A 29 3.71 8.47 22.16
N LEU A 30 3.33 7.51 23.01
CA LEU A 30 3.78 6.12 22.93
C LEU A 30 2.60 5.26 22.49
N LEU A 31 2.70 4.67 21.29
CA LEU A 31 1.72 3.69 20.81
C LEU A 31 2.23 2.28 21.14
N LEU A 32 1.40 1.51 21.84
CA LEU A 32 1.61 0.09 22.10
C LEU A 32 0.46 -0.66 21.47
N ASP A 33 0.74 -1.31 20.34
CA ASP A 33 -0.24 -2.16 19.66
C ASP A 33 -0.13 -3.61 20.17
N VAL A 34 -1.08 -4.46 19.80
CA VAL A 34 -1.15 -5.85 20.23
C VAL A 34 -1.49 -6.80 19.08
N THR A 35 -1.02 -8.05 19.13
CA THR A 35 -1.47 -9.09 18.19
C THR A 35 -2.93 -9.49 18.48
N PRO A 36 -3.84 -9.55 17.49
CA PRO A 36 -5.27 -9.78 17.74
C PRO A 36 -5.61 -11.25 18.08
N LEU A 37 -4.76 -12.20 17.71
CA LEU A 37 -4.98 -13.64 17.88
C LEU A 37 -3.69 -14.33 18.32
N SER A 38 -3.86 -15.44 19.03
CA SER A 38 -2.73 -16.26 19.46
C SER A 38 -2.05 -16.92 18.26
N LEU A 39 -0.73 -17.01 18.34
CA LEU A 39 0.14 -17.62 17.34
C LEU A 39 0.84 -18.83 17.97
N GLY A 40 0.95 -19.89 17.19
CA GLY A 40 1.52 -21.13 17.66
C GLY A 40 1.75 -22.12 16.54
N ILE A 41 2.09 -23.35 16.93
CA ILE A 41 2.39 -24.44 16.00
C ILE A 41 1.56 -25.68 16.29
N GLU A 42 1.42 -26.53 15.28
CA GLU A 42 0.93 -27.90 15.48
C GLU A 42 2.00 -28.76 16.13
N THR A 43 1.66 -29.41 17.24
CA THR A 43 2.48 -30.41 17.92
C THR A 43 1.89 -31.81 17.77
N LEU A 44 2.60 -32.83 18.27
CA LEU A 44 2.16 -34.23 18.22
C LEU A 44 0.71 -34.37 18.73
N GLY A 45 -0.11 -35.12 17.99
CA GLY A 45 -1.53 -35.30 18.28
C GLY A 45 -2.45 -34.22 17.67
N GLY A 46 -1.91 -33.33 16.81
CA GLY A 46 -2.70 -32.30 16.14
C GLY A 46 -3.13 -31.15 17.05
N VAL A 47 -2.47 -31.02 18.20
CA VAL A 47 -2.77 -29.99 19.21
C VAL A 47 -2.11 -28.68 18.81
N PHE A 48 -2.84 -27.58 18.98
CA PHE A 48 -2.32 -26.23 18.80
C PHE A 48 -1.60 -25.78 20.07
N THR A 49 -0.27 -25.69 20.00
CA THR A 49 0.54 -25.15 21.09
C THR A 49 0.81 -23.68 20.85
N ARG A 50 0.18 -22.83 21.67
CA ARG A 50 0.34 -21.37 21.65
C ARG A 50 1.76 -21.00 22.13
N ILE A 51 2.39 -20.08 21.41
CA ILE A 51 3.70 -19.52 21.77
C ILE A 51 3.54 -18.04 22.14
N ILE A 52 2.75 -17.30 21.36
CA ILE A 52 2.35 -15.92 21.66
C ILE A 52 0.83 -15.89 21.81
N ASP A 53 0.35 -15.41 22.96
CA ASP A 53 -1.08 -15.30 23.21
C ASP A 53 -1.65 -14.05 22.53
N ARG A 54 -2.96 -14.07 22.23
CA ARG A 54 -3.68 -12.88 21.78
C ARG A 54 -3.53 -11.71 22.76
N ASN A 55 -3.63 -10.51 22.24
CA ASN A 55 -3.45 -9.26 22.97
C ASN A 55 -2.04 -9.09 23.59
N THR A 56 -1.04 -9.88 23.16
CA THR A 56 0.36 -9.61 23.51
C THR A 56 0.82 -8.35 22.79
N THR A 57 1.44 -7.43 23.51
CA THR A 57 2.00 -6.19 22.97
C THR A 57 3.08 -6.48 21.93
N ILE A 58 3.05 -5.73 20.82
CA ILE A 58 4.04 -5.80 19.74
C ILE A 58 4.90 -4.51 19.71
N PRO A 59 6.17 -4.58 19.31
CA PRO A 59 6.90 -5.76 18.86
C PRO A 59 7.22 -6.74 19.99
N THR A 60 7.21 -8.05 19.69
CA THR A 60 7.51 -9.10 20.67
C THR A 60 8.21 -10.28 20.02
N LYS A 61 9.08 -10.93 20.79
CA LYS A 61 9.79 -12.14 20.39
C LYS A 61 9.66 -13.20 21.47
N LYS A 62 9.19 -14.40 21.10
CA LYS A 62 9.12 -15.55 22.00
C LYS A 62 9.69 -16.79 21.32
N SER A 63 10.41 -17.59 22.10
CA SER A 63 11.02 -18.83 21.63
C SER A 63 10.61 -19.98 22.54
N GLN A 64 10.39 -21.15 21.97
CA GLN A 64 10.06 -22.36 22.69
C GLN A 64 10.78 -23.54 22.06
N VAL A 65 11.31 -24.43 22.90
CA VAL A 65 12.03 -25.62 22.46
C VAL A 65 11.07 -26.79 22.33
N PHE A 66 11.09 -27.43 21.17
CA PHE A 66 10.39 -28.65 20.83
C PHE A 66 11.38 -29.76 20.49
N SER A 67 10.87 -30.97 20.28
CA SER A 67 11.67 -32.13 19.91
C SER A 67 10.97 -32.96 18.83
N THR A 68 11.69 -33.94 18.27
CA THR A 68 11.17 -34.84 17.26
C THR A 68 10.05 -35.73 17.79
N ALA A 69 9.15 -36.11 16.90
CA ALA A 69 8.00 -36.97 17.19
C ALA A 69 8.30 -38.46 16.94
N GLU A 70 9.38 -38.77 16.23
CA GLU A 70 9.79 -40.13 15.86
C GLU A 70 11.30 -40.34 16.02
N ASP A 71 11.72 -41.60 16.14
CA ASP A 71 13.13 -41.99 16.19
C ASP A 71 13.79 -41.80 14.82
N ASN A 72 15.03 -41.30 14.82
CA ASN A 72 15.84 -41.06 13.62
C ASN A 72 15.19 -40.11 12.58
N GLN A 73 14.29 -39.23 13.03
CA GLN A 73 13.65 -38.22 12.21
C GLN A 73 14.68 -37.21 11.68
N ASN A 74 14.87 -37.17 10.36
CA ASN A 74 15.88 -36.33 9.68
C ASN A 74 15.38 -34.92 9.30
N ALA A 75 14.07 -34.69 9.37
CA ALA A 75 13.42 -33.42 9.09
C ALA A 75 12.19 -33.22 9.98
N VAL A 76 11.95 -31.99 10.43
CA VAL A 76 10.76 -31.61 11.18
C VAL A 76 9.96 -30.56 10.41
N THR A 77 8.71 -30.89 10.14
CA THR A 77 7.74 -29.96 9.53
C THR A 77 7.11 -29.10 10.62
N ILE A 78 7.20 -27.79 10.46
CA ILE A 78 6.65 -26.80 11.36
C ILE A 78 5.49 -26.13 10.65
N ARG A 79 4.29 -26.33 11.18
CA ARG A 79 3.07 -25.71 10.69
C ARG A 79 2.65 -24.63 11.65
N VAL A 80 2.48 -23.42 11.12
CA VAL A 80 2.19 -22.21 11.86
C VAL A 80 0.71 -21.90 11.76
N PHE A 81 0.08 -21.63 12.90
CA PHE A 81 -1.34 -21.33 12.99
C PHE A 81 -1.61 -20.06 13.78
N GLN A 82 -2.75 -19.46 13.47
CA GLN A 82 -3.35 -18.35 14.20
C GLN A 82 -4.77 -18.71 14.63
N GLY A 83 -5.07 -18.54 15.92
CA GLY A 83 -6.42 -18.76 16.45
C GLY A 83 -6.43 -19.14 17.93
N GLU A 84 -7.62 -19.50 18.43
CA GLU A 84 -7.86 -19.73 19.86
C GLU A 84 -8.36 -21.15 20.17
N ARG A 85 -8.49 -22.01 19.17
CA ARG A 85 -8.99 -23.38 19.33
C ARG A 85 -7.86 -24.30 19.78
N GLU A 86 -8.18 -25.33 20.55
CA GLU A 86 -7.18 -26.28 21.08
C GLU A 86 -6.59 -27.20 20.01
N MET A 87 -7.33 -27.50 18.94
CA MET A 87 -6.86 -28.35 17.84
C MET A 87 -6.33 -27.48 16.69
N ALA A 88 -5.18 -27.83 16.12
CA ALA A 88 -4.55 -27.08 15.04
C ALA A 88 -5.45 -26.98 13.80
N ALA A 89 -6.15 -28.06 13.46
CA ALA A 89 -7.06 -28.14 12.32
C ALA A 89 -8.25 -27.15 12.40
N ASP A 90 -8.60 -26.69 13.60
CA ASP A 90 -9.68 -25.73 13.83
C ASP A 90 -9.22 -24.26 13.78
N ASN A 91 -7.92 -24.02 13.61
CA ASN A 91 -7.32 -22.70 13.54
C ASN A 91 -6.91 -22.34 12.11
N LYS A 92 -6.62 -21.06 11.86
CA LYS A 92 -6.16 -20.61 10.54
C LYS A 92 -4.69 -20.98 10.35
N MET A 93 -4.41 -21.89 9.42
CA MET A 93 -3.05 -22.13 8.97
C MET A 93 -2.51 -20.88 8.25
N LEU A 94 -1.34 -20.43 8.68
CA LEU A 94 -0.64 -19.29 8.11
C LEU A 94 0.44 -19.71 7.11
N GLY A 95 1.11 -20.83 7.39
CA GLY A 95 2.15 -21.39 6.53
C GLY A 95 2.82 -22.60 7.17
N GLN A 96 3.71 -23.23 6.41
CA GLN A 96 4.50 -24.35 6.90
C GLN A 96 5.88 -24.39 6.24
N PHE A 97 6.84 -25.01 6.91
CA PHE A 97 8.18 -25.21 6.40
C PHE A 97 8.87 -26.40 7.08
N ASP A 98 9.90 -26.91 6.40
CA ASP A 98 10.65 -28.06 6.87
C ASP A 98 12.05 -27.64 7.32
N LEU A 99 12.40 -27.97 8.57
CA LEU A 99 13.77 -27.94 9.05
C LEU A 99 14.44 -29.27 8.72
N MET A 100 15.28 -29.28 7.69
CA MET A 100 15.94 -30.49 7.20
C MET A 100 17.35 -30.69 7.76
N GLY A 101 17.79 -31.94 7.78
CA GLY A 101 19.17 -32.30 8.08
C GLY A 101 19.46 -32.38 9.58
N ILE A 102 18.47 -32.81 10.36
CA ILE A 102 18.59 -33.17 11.76
C ILE A 102 19.33 -34.51 11.85
N PRO A 103 20.37 -34.65 12.69
CA PRO A 103 21.08 -35.92 12.87
C PRO A 103 20.14 -37.01 13.42
N PRO A 104 20.30 -38.28 12.99
CA PRO A 104 19.54 -39.39 13.56
C PRO A 104 19.73 -39.49 15.07
N ALA A 105 18.64 -39.36 15.83
CA ALA A 105 18.63 -39.46 17.28
C ALA A 105 17.32 -40.08 17.76
N PRO A 106 17.27 -40.67 18.97
CA PRO A 106 16.02 -41.10 19.59
C PRO A 106 15.01 -39.95 19.69
N ARG A 107 13.72 -40.27 19.62
CA ARG A 107 12.63 -39.33 19.83
C ARG A 107 12.82 -38.55 21.13
N GLY A 108 12.60 -37.24 21.10
CA GLY A 108 12.68 -36.40 22.29
C GLY A 108 14.08 -35.87 22.61
N MET A 109 15.13 -36.32 21.90
CA MET A 109 16.50 -35.83 22.07
C MET A 109 16.83 -34.55 21.29
N PRO A 110 16.49 -34.40 19.99
CA PRO A 110 16.78 -33.18 19.25
C PRO A 110 16.10 -31.96 19.89
N GLN A 111 16.81 -30.85 20.00
CA GLN A 111 16.28 -29.61 20.57
C GLN A 111 16.07 -28.59 19.47
N ILE A 112 14.82 -28.42 19.06
CA ILE A 112 14.42 -27.51 17.99
C ILE A 112 13.80 -26.29 18.63
N GLU A 113 14.53 -25.19 18.61
CA GLU A 113 14.05 -23.90 19.11
C GLU A 113 13.23 -23.22 18.02
N VAL A 114 11.93 -23.09 18.23
CA VAL A 114 11.03 -22.35 17.36
C VAL A 114 10.82 -20.96 17.94
N THR A 115 11.10 -19.94 17.14
CA THR A 115 11.04 -18.53 17.50
C THR A 115 9.98 -17.83 16.67
N PHE A 116 9.09 -17.13 17.34
CA PHE A 116 8.11 -16.22 16.74
C PHE A 116 8.55 -14.79 17.04
N ASP A 117 8.71 -13.99 16.00
CA ASP A 117 9.10 -12.59 16.05
C ASP A 117 8.04 -11.76 15.32
N ILE A 118 7.35 -10.89 16.05
CA ILE A 118 6.33 -9.98 15.51
C ILE A 118 6.88 -8.57 15.55
N ASP A 119 6.98 -7.95 14.37
CA ASP A 119 7.44 -6.57 14.24
C ASP A 119 6.35 -5.55 14.59
N ALA A 120 6.72 -4.26 14.58
CA ALA A 120 5.78 -3.16 14.87
C ALA A 120 4.65 -3.01 13.83
N ASN A 121 4.76 -3.65 12.66
CA ASN A 121 3.73 -3.66 11.62
C ASN A 121 2.81 -4.90 11.73
N GLY A 122 3.05 -5.77 12.71
CA GLY A 122 2.32 -7.04 12.86
C GLY A 122 2.75 -8.13 11.89
N ILE A 123 3.90 -7.99 11.20
CA ILE A 123 4.44 -9.03 10.34
C ILE A 123 5.10 -10.10 11.22
N VAL A 124 4.69 -11.35 11.02
CA VAL A 124 5.17 -12.48 11.81
C VAL A 124 6.28 -13.20 11.06
N ASN A 125 7.47 -13.25 11.66
CA ASN A 125 8.57 -14.09 11.23
C ASN A 125 8.65 -15.30 12.15
N VAL A 126 8.64 -16.50 11.57
CA VAL A 126 8.78 -17.74 12.32
C VAL A 126 10.07 -18.42 11.87
N SER A 127 10.98 -18.62 12.82
CA SER A 127 12.21 -19.37 12.57
C SER A 127 12.28 -20.60 13.45
N ALA A 128 13.00 -21.61 12.99
CA ALA A 128 13.27 -22.81 13.72
C ALA A 128 14.72 -23.21 13.57
N LYS A 129 15.36 -23.46 14.72
CA LYS A 129 16.79 -23.74 14.79
C LYS A 129 17.02 -25.02 15.58
N ASP A 130 17.74 -25.96 14.98
CA ASP A 130 18.29 -27.08 15.73
C ASP A 130 19.47 -26.58 16.57
N LYS A 131 19.37 -26.68 17.89
CA LYS A 131 20.40 -26.21 18.82
C LYS A 131 21.69 -27.02 18.75
N ALA A 132 21.63 -28.27 18.27
CA ALA A 132 22.82 -29.12 18.16
C ALA A 132 23.66 -28.76 16.93
N THR A 133 23.02 -28.61 15.76
CA THR A 133 23.72 -28.33 14.49
C THR A 133 23.80 -26.86 14.14
N GLY A 134 22.98 -26.01 14.77
CA GLY A 134 22.86 -24.59 14.44
C GLY A 134 22.13 -24.32 13.13
N LYS A 135 21.66 -25.37 12.42
CA LYS A 135 20.85 -25.21 11.20
C LYS A 135 19.55 -24.51 11.54
N GLU A 136 19.22 -23.54 10.72
CA GLU A 136 18.02 -22.73 10.87
C GLU A 136 17.24 -22.73 9.56
N GLN A 137 15.92 -22.74 9.68
CA GLN A 137 15.04 -22.38 8.59
C GLN A 137 13.96 -21.43 9.10
N GLN A 138 13.54 -20.50 8.25
CA GLN A 138 12.55 -19.50 8.62
C GLN A 138 11.58 -19.22 7.49
N ILE A 139 10.42 -18.68 7.87
CA ILE A 139 9.41 -18.19 6.93
C ILE A 139 8.88 -16.87 7.43
N ARG A 140 8.67 -15.98 6.48
CA ARG A 140 7.96 -14.73 6.71
C ARG A 140 6.49 -14.96 6.39
N ILE A 141 5.65 -14.91 7.41
CA ILE A 141 4.20 -14.99 7.23
C ILE A 141 3.74 -13.61 6.78
N GLN A 142 3.53 -13.48 5.48
CA GLN A 142 2.76 -12.39 4.91
C GLN A 142 1.30 -12.85 4.83
N ALA A 143 0.34 -11.93 5.00
CA ALA A 143 -1.07 -12.26 4.82
C ALA A 143 -1.23 -12.93 3.45
N SER A 144 -1.66 -14.21 3.47
CA SER A 144 -1.60 -15.16 2.35
C SER A 144 -2.56 -14.83 1.17
N GLY A 145 -2.89 -13.55 0.98
CA GLY A 145 -3.63 -13.00 -0.15
C GLY A 145 -2.89 -11.86 -0.86
N GLY A 146 -1.59 -11.69 -0.59
CA GLY A 146 -0.77 -10.64 -1.19
C GLY A 146 -0.28 -10.98 -2.60
N LEU A 147 -0.25 -9.95 -3.44
CA LEU A 147 0.39 -9.92 -4.75
C LEU A 147 1.85 -10.39 -4.66
N SER A 148 2.33 -11.12 -5.67
CA SER A 148 3.76 -11.42 -5.75
C SER A 148 4.57 -10.15 -6.00
N GLU A 149 5.88 -10.18 -5.73
CA GLU A 149 6.76 -9.02 -6.01
C GLU A 149 6.69 -8.60 -7.49
N ALA A 150 6.59 -9.57 -8.40
CA ALA A 150 6.39 -9.32 -9.82
C ALA A 150 5.03 -8.67 -10.15
N ASP A 151 3.96 -9.06 -9.45
CA ASP A 151 2.64 -8.43 -9.60
C ASP A 151 2.66 -6.99 -9.09
N ILE A 152 3.35 -6.75 -7.96
CA ILE A 152 3.53 -5.41 -7.39
C ILE A 152 4.27 -4.50 -8.37
N GLU A 153 5.40 -4.94 -8.92
CA GLU A 153 6.18 -4.16 -9.89
C GLU A 153 5.36 -3.83 -11.13
N LYS A 154 4.60 -4.79 -11.65
CA LYS A 154 3.70 -4.57 -12.79
C LYS A 154 2.64 -3.52 -12.46
N MET A 155 1.98 -3.63 -11.32
CA MET A 155 0.93 -2.68 -10.91
C MET A 155 1.48 -1.27 -10.67
N VAL A 156 2.70 -1.14 -10.14
CA VAL A 156 3.38 0.16 -10.00
C VAL A 156 3.60 0.80 -11.38
N LYS A 157 4.12 0.03 -12.34
CA LYS A 157 4.35 0.53 -13.70
C LYS A 157 3.04 0.92 -14.39
N ASP A 158 1.99 0.12 -14.24
CA ASP A 158 0.67 0.43 -14.80
C ASP A 158 0.11 1.73 -14.18
N ALA A 159 0.28 1.93 -12.87
CA ALA A 159 -0.12 3.16 -12.19
C ALA A 159 0.66 4.40 -12.67
N GLU A 160 1.96 4.27 -12.92
CA GLU A 160 2.79 5.35 -13.46
C GLU A 160 2.36 5.76 -14.88
N VAL A 161 2.04 4.78 -15.74
CA VAL A 161 1.51 5.03 -17.09
C VAL A 161 0.17 5.77 -17.01
N ASN A 162 -0.74 5.30 -16.15
CA ASN A 162 -2.04 5.95 -15.96
C ASN A 162 -1.89 7.38 -15.42
N ALA A 163 -0.99 7.61 -14.47
CA ALA A 163 -0.70 8.95 -13.95
C ALA A 163 -0.16 9.89 -15.03
N ALA A 164 0.65 9.39 -15.96
CA ALA A 164 1.15 10.17 -17.11
C ALA A 164 0.02 10.51 -18.10
N GLU A 165 -0.90 9.58 -18.37
CA GLU A 165 -2.09 9.85 -19.21
C GLU A 165 -3.03 10.86 -18.55
N ASP A 166 -3.30 10.72 -17.25
CA ASP A 166 -4.14 11.64 -16.49
C ASP A 166 -3.54 13.05 -16.47
N LYS A 167 -2.21 13.16 -16.35
CA LYS A 167 -1.52 14.45 -16.47
C LYS A 167 -1.72 15.10 -17.84
N LYS A 168 -1.59 14.33 -18.94
CA LYS A 168 -1.84 14.84 -20.31
C LYS A 168 -3.29 15.28 -20.49
N ARG A 169 -4.25 14.51 -19.98
CA ARG A 169 -5.67 14.88 -19.99
C ARG A 169 -5.92 16.16 -19.22
N ARG A 170 -5.31 16.30 -18.04
CA ARG A 170 -5.39 17.53 -17.23
C ARG A 170 -4.82 18.73 -17.99
N GLU A 171 -3.65 18.61 -18.60
CA GLU A 171 -3.04 19.68 -19.40
C GLU A 171 -3.91 20.08 -20.59
N ALA A 172 -4.58 19.11 -21.24
CA ALA A 172 -5.52 19.39 -22.33
C ALA A 172 -6.76 20.15 -21.83
N VAL A 173 -7.32 19.76 -20.67
CA VAL A 173 -8.45 20.45 -20.04
C VAL A 173 -8.05 21.86 -19.59
N ASP A 174 -6.88 22.03 -18.99
CA ASP A 174 -6.37 23.34 -18.58
C ASP A 174 -6.15 24.26 -19.79
N ALA A 175 -5.64 23.73 -20.91
CA ALA A 175 -5.52 24.48 -22.17
C ALA A 175 -6.88 24.89 -22.73
N LYS A 176 -7.89 24.00 -22.71
CA LYS A 176 -9.28 24.31 -23.10
C LYS A 176 -9.87 25.42 -22.24
N ASN A 177 -9.75 25.31 -20.91
CA ASN A 177 -10.26 26.31 -19.98
C ASN A 177 -9.59 27.68 -20.17
N HIS A 178 -8.28 27.69 -20.43
CA HIS A 178 -7.55 28.92 -20.72
C HIS A 178 -8.03 29.58 -22.02
N ALA A 179 -8.20 28.78 -23.08
CA ALA A 179 -8.71 29.21 -24.36
C ALA A 179 -10.15 29.76 -24.28
N ASP A 180 -11.05 29.06 -23.59
CA ASP A 180 -12.44 29.51 -23.34
C ASP A 180 -12.47 30.84 -22.57
N GLY A 181 -11.61 30.97 -21.54
CA GLY A 181 -11.47 32.20 -20.77
C GLY A 181 -10.97 33.37 -21.63
N LEU A 182 -9.97 33.12 -22.49
CA LEU A 182 -9.45 34.12 -23.41
C LEU A 182 -10.51 34.57 -24.41
N VAL A 183 -11.20 33.62 -25.07
CA VAL A 183 -12.32 33.90 -25.98
C VAL A 183 -13.35 34.80 -25.31
N HIS A 184 -13.79 34.44 -24.10
CA HIS A 184 -14.80 35.22 -23.39
C HIS A 184 -14.32 36.64 -23.08
N SER A 185 -13.07 36.80 -22.65
CA SER A 185 -12.48 38.11 -22.35
C SER A 185 -12.33 38.98 -23.61
N THR A 186 -11.90 38.41 -24.73
CA THR A 186 -11.70 39.11 -25.99
C THR A 186 -13.03 39.49 -26.63
N GLU A 187 -14.05 38.64 -26.56
CA GLU A 187 -15.40 38.98 -27.02
C GLU A 187 -16.00 40.15 -26.23
N LYS A 188 -15.79 40.17 -24.91
CA LYS A 188 -16.22 41.29 -24.07
C LYS A 188 -15.47 42.59 -24.44
N ALA A 189 -14.15 42.52 -24.62
CA ALA A 189 -13.34 43.67 -25.01
C ALA A 189 -13.75 44.22 -26.40
N LEU A 190 -14.05 43.34 -27.35
CA LEU A 190 -14.57 43.71 -28.68
C LEU A 190 -15.95 44.38 -28.58
N ALA A 191 -16.83 43.91 -27.69
CA ALA A 191 -18.13 44.53 -27.48
C ALA A 191 -18.01 45.95 -26.87
N GLU A 192 -17.06 46.16 -25.95
CA GLU A 192 -16.88 47.42 -25.23
C GLU A 192 -16.02 48.46 -25.99
N HIS A 193 -15.04 48.00 -26.77
CA HIS A 193 -14.01 48.85 -27.37
C HIS A 193 -13.82 48.65 -28.88
N GLY A 194 -14.51 47.69 -29.50
CA GLY A 194 -14.36 47.34 -30.92
C GLY A 194 -14.70 48.48 -31.90
N SER A 195 -15.46 49.50 -31.48
CA SER A 195 -15.73 50.68 -32.31
C SER A 195 -14.61 51.72 -32.31
N LYS A 196 -13.55 51.51 -31.51
CA LYS A 196 -12.41 52.44 -31.35
C LYS A 196 -11.13 51.95 -32.04
N ILE A 197 -11.14 50.75 -32.62
CA ILE A 197 -10.02 50.14 -33.33
C ILE A 197 -10.28 50.13 -34.84
N ALA A 198 -9.23 49.94 -35.64
CA ALA A 198 -9.37 49.88 -37.09
C ALA A 198 -10.19 48.64 -37.51
N ASP A 199 -11.06 48.80 -38.50
CA ASP A 199 -11.90 47.70 -39.03
C ASP A 199 -11.07 46.47 -39.46
N THR A 200 -9.83 46.70 -39.91
CA THR A 200 -8.88 45.63 -40.26
C THR A 200 -8.42 44.82 -39.04
N GLU A 201 -8.14 45.49 -37.92
CA GLU A 201 -7.73 44.84 -36.66
C GLU A 201 -8.91 44.14 -36.01
N ARG A 202 -10.08 44.79 -36.00
CA ARG A 202 -11.32 44.19 -35.47
C ARG A 202 -11.66 42.87 -36.15
N ARG A 203 -11.63 42.83 -37.48
CA ARG A 203 -11.91 41.59 -38.25
C ARG A 203 -10.88 40.50 -37.95
N ALA A 204 -9.60 40.86 -37.84
CA ALA A 204 -8.56 39.91 -37.50
C ALA A 204 -8.79 39.24 -36.13
N ILE A 205 -9.26 39.99 -35.13
CA ILE A 205 -9.61 39.46 -33.80
C ILE A 205 -10.89 38.60 -33.86
N GLU A 206 -11.93 39.04 -34.57
CA GLU A 206 -13.17 38.28 -34.75
C GLU A 206 -12.92 36.91 -35.44
N ASP A 207 -12.08 36.89 -36.49
CA ASP A 207 -11.66 35.68 -37.19
C ASP A 207 -10.87 34.75 -36.25
N ALA A 208 -9.90 35.29 -35.49
CA ALA A 208 -9.11 34.52 -34.53
C ALA A 208 -9.96 33.92 -33.38
N VAL A 209 -10.99 34.64 -32.91
CA VAL A 209 -11.96 34.13 -31.93
C VAL A 209 -12.77 32.98 -32.53
N SER A 210 -13.28 33.12 -33.76
CA SER A 210 -14.06 32.08 -34.43
C SER A 210 -13.22 30.81 -34.62
N ASP A 211 -11.98 30.98 -35.07
CA ASP A 211 -11.04 29.89 -35.28
C ASP A 211 -10.72 29.13 -33.99
N LEU A 212 -10.53 29.84 -32.87
CA LEU A 212 -10.29 29.22 -31.57
C LEU A 212 -11.55 28.48 -31.06
N LYS A 213 -12.74 29.06 -31.23
CA LYS A 213 -14.03 28.41 -30.91
C LYS A 213 -14.24 27.12 -31.70
N GLU A 214 -13.80 27.07 -32.95
CA GLU A 214 -13.89 25.84 -33.75
C GLU A 214 -12.91 24.77 -33.26
N ALA A 215 -11.67 25.14 -32.92
CA ALA A 215 -10.69 24.20 -32.37
C ALA A 215 -11.12 23.65 -30.98
N LEU A 216 -11.79 24.46 -30.17
CA LEU A 216 -12.34 24.07 -28.88
C LEU A 216 -13.42 22.97 -28.95
N LYS A 217 -14.08 22.79 -30.10
CA LYS A 217 -15.04 21.69 -30.33
C LYS A 217 -14.35 20.34 -30.51
N GLY A 218 -13.04 20.32 -30.76
CA GLY A 218 -12.23 19.11 -30.88
C GLY A 218 -11.45 18.78 -29.60
N ASP A 219 -10.64 17.73 -29.66
CA ASP A 219 -9.79 17.26 -28.55
C ASP A 219 -8.28 17.42 -28.82
N ASP A 220 -7.91 18.16 -29.85
CA ASP A 220 -6.51 18.42 -30.19
C ASP A 220 -5.92 19.55 -29.33
N ALA A 221 -5.25 19.18 -28.24
CA ALA A 221 -4.62 20.11 -27.31
C ALA A 221 -3.55 21.00 -27.95
N GLU A 222 -2.83 20.51 -28.97
CA GLU A 222 -1.78 21.29 -29.65
C GLU A 222 -2.42 22.35 -30.56
N ALA A 223 -3.46 21.98 -31.30
CA ALA A 223 -4.23 22.93 -32.10
C ALA A 223 -4.87 24.03 -31.25
N ILE A 224 -5.44 23.66 -30.09
CA ILE A 224 -6.04 24.62 -29.15
C ILE A 224 -4.99 25.58 -28.60
N LYS A 225 -3.82 25.08 -28.17
CA LYS A 225 -2.72 25.95 -27.70
C LYS A 225 -2.23 26.90 -28.80
N ALA A 226 -2.02 26.40 -30.02
CA ALA A 226 -1.56 27.21 -31.14
C ALA A 226 -2.54 28.36 -31.43
N LYS A 227 -3.85 28.05 -31.54
CA LYS A 227 -4.87 29.08 -31.79
C LYS A 227 -5.08 30.02 -30.60
N THR A 228 -4.86 29.55 -29.37
CA THR A 228 -4.88 30.41 -28.17
C THR A 228 -3.77 31.44 -28.23
N ASN A 229 -2.56 31.04 -28.63
CA ASN A 229 -1.43 31.97 -28.82
C ASN A 229 -1.70 32.96 -29.94
N THR A 230 -2.31 32.52 -31.05
CA THR A 230 -2.70 33.42 -32.15
C THR A 230 -3.70 34.47 -31.67
N LEU A 231 -4.73 34.07 -30.93
CA LEU A 231 -5.70 35.01 -30.37
C LEU A 231 -5.03 35.98 -29.39
N ALA A 232 -4.17 35.48 -28.50
CA ALA A 232 -3.45 36.31 -27.52
C ALA A 232 -2.47 37.31 -28.17
N GLN A 233 -1.98 37.06 -29.38
CA GLN A 233 -1.15 38.00 -30.13
C GLN A 233 -1.98 39.03 -30.92
N ALA A 234 -3.23 38.71 -31.25
CA ALA A 234 -4.13 39.57 -32.00
C ALA A 234 -4.97 40.50 -31.11
N SER A 235 -5.28 40.07 -29.87
CA SER A 235 -6.06 40.80 -28.86
C SER A 235 -5.22 41.75 -28.02
#